data_AF-A0AAV5BIH5-F1
#
_entry.id   AF-A0AAV5BIH5-F1
#
_cell.length_a   1.000
_cell.length_b   1.000
_cell.length_c   1.000
_cell.angle_alpha   90.00
_cell.angle_beta   90.00
_cell.angle_gamma   90.00
#
_symmetry.space_group_name_H-M   'P 1'
#
loop_
_entity.id
_entity.type
_entity.pdbx_description
1 polymer ?
#
loop_
_entity_poly.entity_id
_entity_poly.type
_entity_poly.pdbx_seq_one_letter_code
_entity_poly.pdbx_strand_id
1 'polypeptide(L)'
;MRLVERLSQEELLTQLSSFLPALFDSFSNQSPDVRKAVVICLVDIYIMLGKAFVPYLESLSSTQLRLVTMYANRITQTRSGAPVDANQ
;
A
#
# COMPACT_ATOMS: atom_id res chain seq x y z
N MET A 1 -2.79 12.76 -3.96
CA MET A 1 -3.86 12.11 -4.77
C MET A 1 -4.77 11.36 -3.82
N ARG A 2 -6.04 11.75 -3.69
CA ARG A 2 -6.99 11.16 -2.73
C ARG A 2 -8.11 10.45 -3.49
N LEU A 3 -7.74 9.54 -4.39
CA LEU A 3 -8.71 8.70 -5.11
C LEU A 3 -9.46 7.76 -4.16
N VAL A 4 -8.79 7.39 -3.06
CA VAL A 4 -9.29 6.44 -2.07
C VAL A 4 -10.27 7.07 -1.07
N GLU A 5 -10.48 8.39 -1.07
CA GLU A 5 -11.40 9.05 -0.12
C GLU A 5 -12.84 9.17 -0.60
N ARG A 6 -13.12 8.82 -1.85
CA ARG A 6 -14.46 8.97 -2.45
C ARG A 6 -15.12 7.65 -2.81
N LEU A 7 -14.41 6.53 -2.65
CA LEU A 7 -14.90 5.19 -2.99
C LEU A 7 -15.17 4.41 -1.71
N SER A 8 -16.28 3.69 -1.69
CA SER A 8 -16.52 2.67 -0.68
C SER A 8 -15.48 1.54 -0.81
N GLN A 9 -15.28 0.78 0.27
CA GLN A 9 -14.36 -0.37 0.28
C GLN A 9 -14.68 -1.38 -0.83
N GLU A 10 -15.97 -1.59 -1.10
CA GLU A 10 -16.45 -2.50 -2.13
C GLU A 10 -16.13 -1.98 -3.54
N GLU A 11 -16.41 -0.71 -3.83
CA GLU A 11 -16.04 -0.10 -5.11
C GLU A 11 -14.52 -0.13 -5.32
N LEU A 12 -13.72 0.16 -4.29
CA LEU A 12 -12.27 0.05 -4.38
C LEU A 12 -11.84 -1.37 -4.79
N LEU A 13 -12.39 -2.41 -4.14
CA LEU A 13 -12.10 -3.81 -4.49
C LEU A 13 -12.46 -4.13 -5.95
N THR A 14 -13.58 -3.62 -6.46
CA THR A 14 -13.97 -3.83 -7.87
C THR A 14 -13.01 -3.16 -8.85
N GLN A 15 -12.42 -2.03 -8.46
CA GLN A 15 -11.50 -1.28 -9.32
C GLN A 15 -10.06 -1.82 -9.24
N LEU A 16 -9.65 -2.41 -8.11
CA LEU A 16 -8.28 -2.91 -7.88
C LEU A 16 -7.81 -3.82 -9.01
N SER A 17 -8.63 -4.77 -9.44
CA SER A 17 -8.29 -5.71 -10.51
C SER A 17 -7.96 -5.02 -11.84
N SER A 18 -8.53 -3.84 -12.10
CA SER A 18 -8.28 -3.07 -13.33
C SER A 18 -6.99 -2.26 -13.28
N PHE A 19 -6.61 -1.69 -12.13
CA PHE A 19 -5.46 -0.77 -12.04
C PHE A 19 -4.22 -1.37 -11.40
N LEU A 20 -4.33 -2.47 -10.64
CA LEU A 20 -3.19 -3.13 -10.02
C LEU A 20 -2.15 -3.62 -11.04
N PRO A 21 -2.51 -4.19 -12.20
CA PRO A 21 -1.51 -4.59 -13.20
C PRO A 21 -0.61 -3.42 -13.61
N ALA A 22 -1.19 -2.26 -13.89
CA ALA A 22 -0.45 -1.05 -14.26
C ALA A 22 0.43 -0.52 -13.11
N LEU A 23 -0.02 -0.63 -11.85
CA LEU A 23 0.79 -0.29 -10.69
C LEU A 23 1.98 -1.26 -10.51
N PHE A 24 1.75 -2.56 -10.72
CA PHE A 24 2.80 -3.58 -10.63
C PHE A 24 3.84 -3.46 -11.72
N ASP A 25 3.44 -3.12 -12.94
CA ASP A 25 4.39 -2.82 -14.02
C ASP A 25 5.22 -1.56 -13.69
N SER A 26 4.59 -0.57 -13.07
CA SER A 26 5.23 0.69 -12.67
C SER A 26 6.25 0.52 -11.53
N PHE A 27 6.27 -0.63 -10.85
CA PHE A 27 7.29 -0.97 -9.86
C PHE A 27 8.69 -1.09 -10.48
N SER A 28 8.77 -1.44 -11.76
CA SER A 28 10.00 -1.56 -12.54
C SER A 28 10.27 -0.33 -13.42
N ASN A 29 9.53 0.76 -13.22
CA ASN A 29 9.70 1.99 -13.99
C ASN A 29 11.11 2.57 -13.77
N GLN A 30 11.72 3.17 -14.79
CA GLN A 30 13.05 3.76 -14.70
C GLN A 30 13.09 4.96 -13.73
N SER A 31 12.00 5.71 -13.63
CA SER A 31 11.88 6.86 -12.72
C SER A 31 11.79 6.42 -11.25
N PRO A 32 12.75 6.82 -10.39
CA PRO A 32 12.69 6.54 -8.96
C PRO A 32 11.45 7.11 -8.27
N ASP A 33 10.96 8.27 -8.73
CA ASP A 33 9.80 8.93 -8.14
C ASP A 33 8.51 8.17 -8.46
N VAL A 34 8.41 7.58 -9.65
CA VAL A 34 7.30 6.68 -10.00
C VAL A 34 7.31 5.45 -9.10
N ARG A 35 8.46 4.80 -8.91
CA ARG A 35 8.57 3.63 -8.02
C ARG A 35 8.18 3.95 -6.58
N LYS A 36 8.62 5.11 -6.06
CA LYS A 36 8.22 5.58 -4.72
C LYS A 36 6.70 5.82 -4.64
N ALA A 37 6.11 6.46 -5.63
CA ALA A 37 4.68 6.72 -5.67
C ALA A 37 3.86 5.42 -5.67
N VAL A 38 4.29 4.40 -6.42
CA VAL A 38 3.66 3.06 -6.43
C VAL A 38 3.71 2.41 -5.04
N VAL A 39 4.88 2.43 -4.39
CA VAL A 39 5.03 1.87 -3.03
C VAL A 39 4.13 2.59 -2.04
N ILE A 40 4.09 3.93 -2.06
CA ILE A 40 3.21 4.73 -1.21
C ILE A 40 1.75 4.37 -1.45
N CYS A 41 1.32 4.28 -2.70
CA CYS A 41 -0.05 3.95 -3.06
C CYS A 41 -0.48 2.56 -2.54
N LEU A 42 0.36 1.54 -2.72
CA LEU A 42 0.07 0.18 -2.24
C LEU A 42 0.02 0.09 -0.72
N VAL A 43 0.88 0.86 -0.04
CA VAL A 43 0.90 0.96 1.41
C VAL A 43 -0.38 1.63 1.92
N ASP A 44 -0.85 2.70 1.28
CA ASP A 44 -2.11 3.37 1.64
C ASP A 44 -3.31 2.43 1.46
N ILE A 45 -3.35 1.67 0.35
CA ILE A 45 -4.40 0.67 0.11
C ILE A 45 -4.34 -0.42 1.18
N TYR A 46 -3.14 -0.90 1.55
CA TYR A 46 -2.98 -1.88 2.62
C TYR A 46 -3.45 -1.33 3.98
N ILE A 47 -3.16 -0.06 4.30
CA ILE A 47 -3.63 0.56 5.55
C ILE A 47 -5.16 0.63 5.57
N MET A 48 -5.80 0.88 4.43
CA MET A 48 -7.25 0.94 4.33
C MET A 48 -7.91 -0.45 4.40
N LEU A 49 -7.43 -1.42 3.63
CA LEU A 49 -8.07 -2.73 3.46
C LEU A 49 -7.52 -3.80 4.42
N GLY A 50 -6.37 -3.55 5.03
CA GLY A 50 -5.66 -4.50 5.89
C GLY A 50 -5.34 -5.81 5.16
N LYS A 51 -5.52 -6.91 5.88
CA LYS A 51 -5.22 -8.26 5.36
C LYS A 51 -6.07 -8.67 4.15
N ALA A 52 -7.22 -8.02 3.91
CA ALA A 52 -8.06 -8.30 2.75
C ALA A 52 -7.36 -7.93 1.42
N PHE A 53 -6.32 -7.10 1.46
CA PHE A 53 -5.55 -6.74 0.27
C PHE A 53 -4.47 -7.77 -0.10
N VAL A 54 -4.05 -8.64 0.83
CA VAL A 54 -2.94 -9.57 0.62
C VAL A 54 -3.13 -10.49 -0.61
N PRO A 55 -4.31 -11.07 -0.88
CA PRO A 55 -4.51 -11.91 -2.08
C PRO A 55 -4.27 -11.17 -3.40
N TYR A 56 -4.43 -9.85 -3.41
CA TYR A 56 -4.20 -9.02 -4.61
C TYR A 56 -2.73 -8.72 -4.86
N LEU A 57 -1.84 -9.00 -3.90
CA LEU A 57 -0.40 -8.76 -4.00
C LEU A 57 0.37 -10.01 -4.46
N GLU A 58 -0.29 -11.12 -4.75
CA GLU A 58 0.34 -12.41 -5.11
C GLU A 58 1.16 -12.34 -6.41
N SER A 59 0.84 -11.41 -7.31
CA SER A 59 1.61 -11.19 -8.54
C SER A 59 2.91 -10.41 -8.34
N LEU A 60 3.14 -9.85 -7.15
CA LEU A 60 4.42 -9.22 -6.82
C LEU A 60 5.50 -10.27 -6.56
N SER A 61 6.75 -9.94 -6.87
CA SER A 61 7.88 -10.74 -6.41
C SER A 61 7.95 -10.75 -4.88
N SER A 62 8.54 -11.81 -4.31
CA SER A 62 8.75 -11.93 -2.85
C SER A 62 9.46 -10.72 -2.23
N THR A 63 10.35 -10.06 -2.99
CA THR A 63 11.06 -8.85 -2.55
C THR A 63 10.14 -7.63 -2.52
N GLN A 64 9.34 -7.41 -3.56
CA GLN A 64 8.38 -6.29 -3.61
C GLN A 64 7.28 -6.45 -2.56
N LEU A 65 6.76 -7.68 -2.39
CA LEU A 65 5.76 -7.98 -1.37
C LEU A 65 6.29 -7.69 0.04
N ARG A 66 7.53 -8.12 0.34
CA ARG A 66 8.19 -7.81 1.62
C ARG A 66 8.35 -6.30 1.84
N LEU A 67 8.73 -5.56 0.80
CA LEU A 67 8.87 -4.11 0.87
C LEU A 67 7.55 -3.44 1.26
N VAL A 68 6.47 -3.71 0.53
CA VAL A 68 5.14 -3.13 0.76
C VAL A 68 4.65 -3.49 2.17
N THR A 69 4.73 -4.77 2.54
CA THR A 69 4.24 -5.26 3.84
C THR A 69 5.05 -4.67 5.01
N MET A 70 6.36 -4.53 4.86
CA MET A 70 7.21 -3.89 5.88
C MET A 70 6.82 -2.42 6.11
N TYR A 71 6.62 -1.66 5.04
CA TYR A 71 6.21 -0.25 5.15
C TYR A 71 4.83 -0.11 5.75
N ALA A 72 3.87 -0.93 5.31
CA ALA A 72 2.53 -0.92 5.86
C ALA A 72 2.52 -1.25 7.35
N ASN A 73 3.27 -2.29 7.77
CA ASN A 73 3.40 -2.64 9.19
C ASN A 73 4.05 -1.54 10.03
N ARG A 74 5.04 -0.81 9.49
CA ARG A 74 5.62 0.34 10.21
C ARG A 74 4.60 1.45 10.43
N ILE A 75 3.78 1.77 9.42
CA ILE A 75 2.80 2.86 9.52
C ILE A 75 1.61 2.48 10.40
N THR A 76 1.17 1.22 10.35
CA THR A 76 0.10 0.75 11.25
C THR A 76 0.57 0.75 12.71
N GLN A 77 1.83 0.42 12.98
CA GLN A 77 2.42 0.51 14.32
C GLN A 77 2.57 1.97 14.81
N THR A 78 2.98 2.91 13.96
CA THR A 78 3.06 4.32 14.36
C THR A 78 1.68 4.96 14.59
N ARG A 79 0.64 4.52 13.86
CA ARG A 79 -0.74 4.98 14.09
C ARG A 79 -1.44 4.34 15.28
N SER A 80 -1.05 3.11 15.64
CA SER A 80 -1.62 2.39 16.79
C SER A 80 -0.92 2.73 18.11
N GLY A 81 0.19 3.49 18.05
CA GLY A 81 0.90 4.01 19.21
C GLY A 81 0.27 5.30 19.72
N ALA A 82 -0.36 5.22 20.89
CA ALA A 82 -0.50 6.32 21.84
C ALA A 82 0.84 7.09 22.01
N PRO A 83 0.83 8.38 22.42
CA PRO A 83 2.02 9.22 22.42
C PRO A 83 3.19 8.50 23.10
N VAL A 84 4.32 8.47 22.41
CA VAL A 84 5.60 8.18 23.02
C VAL A 84 5.86 9.28 24.04
N ASP A 85 5.52 9.01 25.30
CA ASP A 85 6.03 9.77 26.43
C ASP A 85 7.55 9.73 26.34
N ALA A 86 8.11 10.84 25.87
CA ALA A 86 9.53 11.10 25.88
C ALA A 86 9.91 11.43 27.33
N ASN A 87 10.19 10.39 28.11
CA ASN A 87 10.86 10.57 29.40
C ASN A 87 11.59 9.27 29.79
N GLN A 88 12.90 9.21 29.52
CA GLN A 88 13.94 9.27 30.56
C GLN A 88 15.33 9.16 29.93
#